data_AF-A0A7J3XUW7-F1
#
_entry.id   AF-A0A7J3XUW7-F1
#
_cell.length_a   1.000
_cell.length_b   1.000
_cell.length_c   1.000
_cell.angle_alpha   90.00
_cell.angle_beta   90.00
_cell.angle_gamma   90.00
#
_symmetry.space_group_name_H-M   'P 1'
#
loop_
_entity.id
_entity.type
_entity.pdbx_description
1 polymer ?
#
loop_
_entity_poly.entity_id
_entity_poly.type
_entity_poly.pdbx_seq_one_letter_code
_entity_poly.pdbx_strand_id
1 'polypeptide(L)'
;MERLNDHLPKEYKTLDELLSMDSPSVEARDGGEIIFDRDELELIAQLIPKELYSQLRLPMVLLRRVDLGPGTFSLSGGKVEAYLALKLLGQADVSPDGVELPLYIYRPQVQELRRRLRTLIVIGFATDGALDVEDLGQVR
;
A
#
# COMPACT_ATOMS: atom_id res chain seq x y z
N MET A 1 -21.48 6.31 13.96
CA MET A 1 -20.12 6.86 13.78
C MET A 1 -19.60 6.33 12.46
N GLU A 2 -19.06 7.21 11.62
CA GLU A 2 -18.74 6.98 10.20
C GLU A 2 -17.82 5.77 10.00
N ARG A 3 -18.37 4.69 9.41
CA ARG A 3 -17.68 3.44 9.04
C ARG A 3 -16.89 3.57 7.74
N LEU A 4 -16.38 4.77 7.43
CA LEU A 4 -15.81 5.05 6.11
C LEU A 4 -14.47 4.34 5.88
N ASN A 5 -13.74 4.04 6.96
CA ASN A 5 -12.38 3.50 6.95
C ASN A 5 -12.26 2.22 7.79
N ASP A 6 -13.37 1.56 8.06
CA ASP A 6 -13.45 0.30 8.83
C ASP A 6 -12.77 -0.86 8.08
N HIS A 7 -12.79 -0.83 6.75
CA HIS A 7 -12.12 -1.80 5.88
C HIS A 7 -10.61 -1.57 5.75
N LEU A 8 -10.06 -0.52 6.38
CA LEU A 8 -8.61 -0.30 6.39
C LEU A 8 -7.92 -1.37 7.24
N PRO A 9 -6.67 -1.72 6.91
CA PRO A 9 -5.86 -2.60 7.74
C PRO A 9 -5.73 -2.04 9.16
N LYS A 10 -5.92 -2.92 10.13
CA LYS A 10 -5.61 -2.69 11.55
C LYS A 10 -4.16 -3.05 11.84
N GLU A 11 -3.65 -4.06 11.15
CA GLU A 11 -2.25 -4.49 11.20
C GLU A 11 -1.66 -4.63 9.80
N TYR A 12 -0.34 -4.70 9.76
CA TYR A 12 0.42 -4.93 8.53
C TYR A 12 1.43 -6.03 8.77
N LYS A 13 1.70 -6.82 7.73
CA LYS A 13 2.74 -7.84 7.72
C LYS A 13 3.73 -7.58 6.60
N THR A 14 4.94 -8.02 6.81
CA THR A 14 6.02 -7.95 5.83
C THR A 14 5.77 -8.93 4.69
N LEU A 15 6.38 -8.69 3.52
CA LEU A 15 6.32 -9.64 2.42
C LEU A 15 6.87 -11.01 2.82
N ASP A 16 7.94 -11.05 3.61
CA ASP A 16 8.52 -12.31 4.12
C ASP A 16 7.50 -13.11 4.97
N GLU A 17 6.84 -12.45 5.91
CA GLU A 17 5.81 -13.08 6.74
C GLU A 17 4.67 -13.61 5.87
N LEU A 18 4.18 -12.81 4.93
CA LEU A 18 3.04 -13.16 4.08
C LEU A 18 3.34 -14.31 3.11
N LEU A 19 4.55 -14.37 2.54
CA LEU A 19 4.95 -15.49 1.69
C LEU A 19 5.02 -16.81 2.46
N SER A 20 5.35 -16.76 3.76
CA SER A 20 5.44 -17.92 4.64
C SER A 20 4.10 -18.44 5.17
N MET A 21 3.04 -17.64 5.11
CA MET A 21 1.70 -18.02 5.57
C MET A 21 1.03 -18.96 4.56
N ASP A 22 0.34 -20.00 5.01
CA ASP A 22 -0.46 -20.87 4.13
C ASP A 22 -1.61 -20.10 3.46
N SER A 23 -2.28 -19.23 4.23
CA SER A 23 -3.37 -18.34 3.80
C SER A 23 -2.99 -16.89 4.13
N PRO A 24 -2.36 -16.14 3.21
CA PRO A 24 -1.85 -14.80 3.49
C PRO A 24 -2.97 -13.78 3.73
N SER A 25 -2.97 -13.14 4.90
CA SER A 25 -3.98 -12.14 5.28
C SER A 25 -3.49 -11.20 6.39
N VAL A 26 -4.22 -10.09 6.57
CA VAL A 26 -4.14 -9.21 7.75
C VAL A 26 -5.53 -8.86 8.28
N GLU A 27 -5.60 -8.48 9.56
CA GLU A 27 -6.85 -8.00 10.18
C GLU A 27 -7.21 -6.57 9.71
N ALA A 28 -8.48 -6.33 9.38
CA ALA A 28 -9.07 -5.01 9.15
C ALA A 28 -9.58 -4.38 10.46
N ARG A 29 -9.87 -3.07 10.44
CA ARG A 29 -10.32 -2.35 11.66
C ARG A 29 -11.71 -2.76 12.15
N ASP A 30 -12.56 -3.30 11.28
CA ASP A 30 -13.84 -3.92 11.65
C ASP A 30 -13.72 -5.35 12.20
N GLY A 31 -12.49 -5.88 12.29
CA GLY A 31 -12.22 -7.26 12.70
C GLY A 31 -12.39 -8.30 11.59
N GLY A 32 -12.66 -7.86 10.35
CA GLY A 32 -12.61 -8.72 9.17
C GLY A 32 -11.17 -9.06 8.76
N GLU A 33 -11.03 -9.86 7.70
CA GLU A 33 -9.74 -10.19 7.10
C GLU A 33 -9.58 -9.58 5.71
N ILE A 34 -8.41 -9.03 5.45
CA ILE A 34 -7.95 -8.65 4.11
C ILE A 34 -7.10 -9.82 3.60
N ILE A 35 -7.69 -10.64 2.74
CA ILE A 35 -7.04 -11.82 2.16
C ILE A 35 -6.25 -11.40 0.93
N PHE A 36 -5.03 -11.92 0.81
CA PHE A 36 -4.14 -11.64 -0.31
C PHE A 36 -4.04 -12.80 -1.29
N ASP A 37 -3.96 -12.46 -2.56
CA ASP A 37 -3.62 -13.40 -3.63
C ASP A 37 -2.13 -13.74 -3.56
N ARG A 38 -1.81 -15.04 -3.52
CA ARG A 38 -0.43 -15.52 -3.48
C ARG A 38 0.33 -15.14 -4.74
N ASP A 39 -0.31 -15.16 -5.90
CA ASP A 39 0.34 -14.83 -7.16
C ASP A 39 0.74 -13.35 -7.20
N GLU A 40 -0.03 -12.47 -6.55
CA GLU A 40 0.33 -11.05 -6.39
C GLU A 40 1.56 -10.87 -5.49
N LEU A 41 1.64 -11.63 -4.38
CA LEU A 41 2.81 -11.63 -3.48
C LEU A 41 4.08 -12.11 -4.20
N GLU A 42 3.98 -13.19 -4.98
CA GLU A 42 5.09 -13.72 -5.76
C GLU A 42 5.51 -12.77 -6.88
N LEU A 43 4.56 -12.09 -7.53
CA LEU A 43 4.83 -11.06 -8.52
C LEU A 43 5.67 -9.92 -7.93
N ILE A 44 5.27 -9.37 -6.77
CA ILE A 44 6.02 -8.26 -6.17
C ILE A 44 7.37 -8.71 -5.63
N ALA A 45 7.49 -9.97 -5.18
CA ALA A 45 8.77 -10.56 -4.78
C ALA A 45 9.77 -10.56 -5.94
N GLN A 46 9.32 -10.81 -7.17
CA GLN A 46 10.17 -10.77 -8.37
C GLN A 46 10.56 -9.34 -8.79
N LEU A 47 9.83 -8.31 -8.34
CA LEU A 47 10.04 -6.92 -8.74
C LEU A 47 11.03 -6.15 -7.86
N ILE A 48 11.28 -6.62 -6.64
CA ILE A 48 12.12 -5.92 -5.66
C ILE A 48 13.25 -6.81 -5.13
N PRO A 49 14.39 -6.23 -4.68
CA PRO A 49 15.44 -6.99 -4.01
C PRO A 49 14.95 -7.71 -2.75
N LYS A 50 15.47 -8.92 -2.50
CA LYS A 50 15.06 -9.77 -1.38
C LYS A 50 15.32 -9.12 -0.02
N GLU A 51 16.35 -8.28 0.08
CA GLU A 51 16.72 -7.55 1.29
C GLU A 51 15.62 -6.58 1.75
N LEU A 52 14.69 -6.24 0.86
CA LEU A 52 13.55 -5.37 1.16
C LEU A 52 12.30 -6.12 1.61
N TYR A 53 12.26 -7.47 1.54
CA TYR A 53 11.04 -8.22 1.85
C TYR A 53 10.59 -8.05 3.31
N SER A 54 11.54 -8.03 4.24
CA SER A 54 11.29 -7.77 5.66
C SER A 54 10.96 -6.31 5.98
N GLN A 55 11.07 -5.41 5.00
CA GLN A 55 10.78 -3.99 5.15
C GLN A 55 9.46 -3.61 4.47
N LEU A 56 9.10 -4.25 3.35
CA LEU A 56 7.86 -4.01 2.63
C LEU A 56 6.66 -4.49 3.45
N ARG A 57 5.80 -3.58 3.89
CA ARG A 57 4.60 -3.89 4.68
C ARG A 57 3.33 -3.77 3.84
N LEU A 58 2.49 -4.80 3.90
CA LEU A 58 1.28 -4.92 3.09
C LEU A 58 0.02 -4.98 3.98
N PRO A 59 -1.14 -4.50 3.46
CA PRO A 59 -1.33 -3.98 2.10
C PRO A 59 -0.81 -2.55 1.94
N MET A 60 -0.62 -2.09 0.70
CA MET A 60 -0.38 -0.67 0.43
C MET A 60 -1.71 0.10 0.51
N VAL A 61 -1.77 1.18 1.29
CA VAL A 61 -2.98 2.01 1.37
C VAL A 61 -2.80 3.28 0.52
N LEU A 62 -3.75 3.52 -0.37
CA LEU A 62 -3.86 4.76 -1.13
C LEU A 62 -4.92 5.64 -0.47
N LEU A 63 -4.49 6.68 0.23
CA LEU A 63 -5.39 7.65 0.85
C LEU A 63 -5.80 8.70 -0.18
N ARG A 64 -7.10 8.87 -0.39
CA ARG A 64 -7.64 9.91 -1.26
C ARG A 64 -7.45 11.29 -0.61
N ARG A 65 -6.75 12.20 -1.29
CA ARG A 65 -6.41 13.55 -0.84
C ARG A 65 -7.29 14.59 -1.53
N VAL A 66 -8.48 14.80 -0.99
CA VAL A 66 -9.46 15.75 -1.56
C VAL A 66 -8.97 17.20 -1.45
N ASP A 67 -8.22 17.49 -0.39
CA ASP A 67 -7.54 18.75 -0.11
C ASP A 67 -6.50 19.13 -1.18
N LEU A 68 -5.87 18.14 -1.82
CA LEU A 68 -4.88 18.33 -2.90
C LEU A 68 -5.50 18.26 -4.31
N GLY A 69 -6.84 18.22 -4.39
CA GLY A 69 -7.58 18.27 -5.63
C GLY A 69 -8.13 16.91 -6.13
N PRO A 70 -8.97 16.95 -7.18
CA PRO A 70 -9.71 15.77 -7.63
C PRO A 70 -8.81 14.66 -8.16
N GLY A 71 -8.92 13.47 -7.57
CA GLY A 71 -8.23 12.28 -8.07
C GLY A 71 -6.76 12.17 -7.66
N THR A 72 -6.34 12.97 -6.68
CA THR A 72 -5.04 12.86 -6.01
C THR A 72 -5.12 11.88 -4.86
N PHE A 73 -4.12 11.02 -4.74
CA PHE A 73 -3.95 10.07 -3.64
C PHE A 73 -2.53 10.20 -3.10
N SER A 74 -2.34 9.94 -1.81
CA SER A 74 -1.03 9.72 -1.20
C SER A 74 -0.88 8.24 -0.85
N LEU A 75 0.26 7.66 -1.19
CA LEU A 75 0.60 6.30 -0.78
C LEU A 75 1.07 6.30 0.69
N SER A 76 0.51 5.39 1.50
CA SER A 76 0.97 5.13 2.86
C SER A 76 2.23 4.29 2.90
N GLY A 77 2.98 4.43 3.99
CA GLY A 77 4.21 3.69 4.20
C GLY A 77 5.46 4.51 3.90
N GLY A 78 6.57 3.81 3.74
CA GLY A 78 7.88 4.38 3.58
C GLY A 78 8.41 4.28 2.16
N LYS A 79 9.74 4.38 2.06
CA LYS A 79 10.44 4.34 0.77
C LYS A 79 10.27 3.01 0.05
N VAL A 80 10.10 1.89 0.77
CA VAL A 80 10.00 0.56 0.17
C VAL A 80 8.63 0.37 -0.52
N GLU A 81 7.54 0.79 0.11
CA GLU A 81 6.20 0.78 -0.49
C GLU A 81 6.16 1.71 -1.71
N ALA A 82 6.72 2.92 -1.58
CA ALA A 82 6.80 3.87 -2.68
C ALA A 82 7.69 3.37 -3.83
N TYR A 83 8.82 2.73 -3.52
CA TYR A 83 9.67 2.06 -4.50
C TYR A 83 8.90 0.99 -5.30
N LEU A 84 8.16 0.12 -4.61
CA LEU A 84 7.34 -0.91 -5.25
C LEU A 84 6.28 -0.28 -6.16
N ALA A 85 5.58 0.76 -5.69
CA ALA A 85 4.58 1.47 -6.49
C ALA A 85 5.18 2.05 -7.78
N LEU A 86 6.37 2.67 -7.70
CA LEU A 86 7.06 3.21 -8.87
C LEU A 86 7.52 2.11 -9.85
N LYS A 87 8.01 0.97 -9.34
CA LYS A 87 8.32 -0.22 -10.17
C LYS A 87 7.09 -0.75 -10.91
N LEU A 88 5.95 -0.87 -10.21
CA LEU A 88 4.68 -1.28 -10.80
C LEU A 88 4.16 -0.28 -11.83
N LEU A 89 4.49 1.01 -11.69
CA LEU A 89 4.16 2.04 -12.68
C LEU A 89 5.16 2.10 -13.85
N GLY A 90 6.13 1.19 -13.90
CA GLY A 90 7.07 1.06 -15.02
C GLY A 90 8.29 1.98 -14.94
N GLN A 91 8.58 2.56 -13.77
CA GLN A 91 9.81 3.35 -13.60
C GLN A 91 11.00 2.42 -13.31
N ALA A 92 11.82 2.18 -14.34
CA ALA A 92 12.93 1.22 -14.26
C ALA A 92 14.11 1.71 -13.39
N ASP A 93 14.43 3.02 -13.46
CA ASP A 93 15.69 3.60 -12.96
C ASP A 93 15.63 4.13 -11.52
N VAL A 94 14.54 3.88 -10.81
CA VAL A 94 14.40 4.29 -9.40
C VAL A 94 15.22 3.35 -8.51
N SER A 95 15.99 3.90 -7.58
CA SER A 95 16.57 3.16 -6.47
C SER A 95 15.71 3.33 -5.21
N PRO A 96 15.69 2.35 -4.27
CA PRO A 96 14.94 2.49 -3.02
C PRO A 96 15.31 3.76 -2.23
N ASP A 97 16.60 4.12 -2.20
CA ASP A 97 17.08 5.28 -1.46
C ASP A 97 16.71 6.62 -2.11
N GLY A 98 16.57 6.63 -3.45
CA GLY A 98 16.22 7.79 -4.26
C GLY A 98 14.73 8.12 -4.29
N VAL A 99 13.90 7.37 -3.59
CA VAL A 99 12.46 7.64 -3.49
C VAL A 99 12.19 8.83 -2.57
N GLU A 100 11.43 9.80 -3.08
CA GLU A 100 10.91 10.94 -2.33
C GLU A 100 9.53 10.63 -1.74
N LEU A 101 9.29 11.12 -0.52
CA LEU A 101 8.01 10.98 0.20
C LEU A 101 7.46 12.38 0.56
N PRO A 102 6.12 12.54 0.63
CA PRO A 102 5.10 11.54 0.31
C PRO A 102 4.98 11.27 -1.19
N LEU A 103 4.75 10.00 -1.57
CA LEU A 103 4.51 9.66 -2.96
C LEU A 103 3.05 9.93 -3.32
N TYR A 104 2.82 10.90 -4.21
CA TYR A 104 1.51 11.18 -4.77
C TYR A 104 1.22 10.32 -5.99
N ILE A 105 0.04 9.70 -6.01
CA ILE A 105 -0.46 8.85 -7.07
C ILE A 105 -1.75 9.45 -7.63
N TYR A 106 -1.81 9.64 -8.94
CA TYR A 106 -2.99 10.18 -9.60
C TYR A 106 -3.93 9.08 -10.09
N ARG A 107 -5.21 9.42 -10.27
CA ARG A 107 -6.27 8.47 -10.66
C ARG A 107 -5.91 7.50 -11.82
N PRO A 108 -5.20 7.89 -12.90
CA PRO A 108 -4.76 6.93 -13.92
C PRO A 108 -3.75 5.91 -13.39
N GLN A 109 -2.81 6.35 -12.56
CA GLN A 109 -1.82 5.48 -11.92
C GLN A 109 -2.47 4.56 -10.89
N VAL A 110 -3.46 5.03 -10.11
CA VAL A 110 -4.24 4.17 -9.21
C VAL A 110 -4.93 3.05 -9.98
N GLN A 111 -5.51 3.34 -11.15
CA GLN A 111 -6.14 2.32 -11.98
C GLN A 111 -5.12 1.29 -12.48
N GLU A 112 -3.94 1.74 -12.89
CA GLU A 112 -2.87 0.83 -13.33
C GLU A 112 -2.35 -0.05 -12.18
N LEU A 113 -2.15 0.53 -10.98
CA LEU A 113 -1.76 -0.22 -9.80
C LEU A 113 -2.81 -1.27 -9.44
N ARG A 114 -4.09 -0.92 -9.42
CA ARG A 114 -5.19 -1.87 -9.13
C ARG A 114 -5.40 -2.93 -10.21
N ARG A 115 -4.99 -2.65 -11.45
CA ARG A 115 -5.01 -3.64 -12.54
C ARG A 115 -3.94 -4.70 -12.32
N ARG A 116 -2.81 -4.34 -11.73
CA ARG A 116 -1.70 -5.24 -11.42
C ARG A 116 -1.89 -5.96 -10.09
N LEU A 117 -2.33 -5.24 -9.06
CA LEU A 117 -2.51 -5.73 -7.69
C LEU A 117 -3.93 -5.41 -7.21
N ARG A 118 -4.79 -6.43 -7.19
CA ARG A 118 -6.18 -6.30 -6.78
C ARG A 118 -6.35 -6.44 -5.27
N THR A 119 -5.55 -7.29 -4.62
CA THR A 119 -5.71 -7.65 -3.21
C THR A 119 -4.70 -6.94 -2.31
N LEU A 120 -3.54 -6.54 -2.85
CA LEU A 120 -2.49 -5.87 -2.08
C LEU A 120 -2.66 -4.35 -1.97
N ILE A 121 -3.75 -3.78 -2.51
CA ILE A 121 -4.02 -2.34 -2.48
C ILE A 121 -5.39 -2.06 -1.85
N VAL A 122 -5.38 -1.21 -0.84
CA VAL A 122 -6.60 -0.72 -0.16
C VAL A 122 -6.73 0.78 -0.39
N ILE A 123 -7.95 1.27 -0.65
CA ILE A 123 -8.22 2.70 -0.77
C ILE A 123 -8.84 3.20 0.52
N GLY A 124 -8.24 4.24 1.11
CA GLY A 124 -8.81 4.96 2.24
C GLY A 124 -9.26 6.36 1.85
N PHE A 125 -10.11 6.95 2.68
CA PHE A 125 -10.60 8.31 2.48
C PHE A 125 -10.10 9.20 3.62
N ALA A 126 -9.25 10.17 3.27
CA ALA A 126 -8.96 11.29 4.15
C ALA A 126 -10.09 12.31 3.98
N THR A 127 -10.88 12.51 5.04
CA THR A 127 -11.74 13.69 5.19
C THR A 127 -11.04 14.67 6.13
N ASP A 128 -11.31 15.97 6.01
CA ASP A 128 -10.65 17.02 6.80
C ASP A 128 -10.55 16.63 8.29
N GLY A 129 -9.32 16.29 8.73
CA GLY A 129 -8.97 15.95 10.12
C GLY A 129 -9.19 14.49 10.57
N ALA A 130 -9.54 13.55 9.69
CA ALA A 130 -9.96 12.20 10.11
C ALA A 130 -8.95 11.07 9.89
N LEU A 131 -7.96 11.23 8.98
CA LEU A 131 -6.93 10.23 8.72
C LEU A 131 -5.86 10.78 7.75
N ASP A 132 -4.63 10.93 8.24
CA ASP A 132 -3.44 11.18 7.44
C ASP A 132 -2.64 9.90 7.20
N VAL A 133 -1.71 9.94 6.24
CA VAL A 133 -0.82 8.81 5.93
C VAL A 133 0.04 8.40 7.12
N GLU A 134 0.35 9.37 7.99
CA GLU A 134 1.08 9.18 9.24
C GLU A 134 0.27 8.38 10.27
N ASP A 135 -1.07 8.49 10.24
CA ASP A 135 -1.98 7.80 11.16
C ASP A 135 -2.18 6.31 10.84
N LEU A 136 -1.70 5.86 9.68
CA LEU A 136 -1.82 4.47 9.25
C LEU A 136 -0.76 3.54 9.85
N GLY A 137 0.05 4.02 10.80
CA GLY A 137 0.95 3.17 11.60
C GLY A 137 2.03 2.44 10.79
N GLN A 138 2.26 2.84 9.54
CA GLN A 138 3.34 2.32 8.70
C GLN A 138 4.62 3.15 8.82
N VAL A 139 4.61 4.24 9.60
CA VAL A 139 5.76 5.13 9.76
C VAL A 139 6.56 4.71 10.99
N ARG A 140 7.78 4.23 10.76
CA ARG A 140 8.88 4.38 11.73
C ARG A 140 9.64 5.65 11.41
#